data_AF-Q8GWH3-F1
#
_entry.id   AF-Q8GWH3-F1
#
_cell.length_a   1.000
_cell.length_b   1.000
_cell.length_c   1.000
_cell.angle_alpha   90.00
_cell.angle_beta   90.00
_cell.angle_gamma   90.00
#
_symmetry.space_group_name_H-M   'P 1'
#
loop_
_entity.id
_entity.type
_entity.pdbx_description
1 polymer ?
#
loop_
_entity_poly.entity_id
_entity_poly.type
_entity_poly.pdbx_seq_one_letter_code
_entity_poly.pdbx_strand_id
1 'polypeptide(L)'
;MRITQILLCLVIVALSSSSHVWSDQIFPAHLVGTFSRNNREPKYKIEFLPEDSPFHPGDNLESMVMLDKHGNRFLCYLPKEEKATSGWTSSQQNISTVMMETQQLVKLKTPDELLQPLSEKCLFRQEGWWSYEFCHQKYVRQLHVEDENKIVQEFFLGTFDPEATAAFNQTVSDASTDASQRYHSHVYTNGTTCDLTGSPREVEVRFVCAETRAMVTSITELSTCKYALTVQCPTLCKHPLFQLEKPVSHTIHCNAIPVEEDATRNKEEQAVDESPKMIADS
;
A
#
# COMPACT_ATOMS: atom_id res chain seq x y z
N MET A 1 28.73 -52.67 -30.72
CA MET A 1 28.96 -51.24 -30.36
C MET A 1 27.91 -50.26 -30.88
N ARG A 2 27.23 -50.48 -32.03
CA ARG A 2 26.21 -49.52 -32.51
C ARG A 2 24.87 -49.55 -31.74
N ILE A 3 24.42 -50.73 -31.31
CA ILE A 3 23.13 -50.88 -30.60
C ILE A 3 23.17 -50.24 -29.20
N THR A 4 24.30 -50.34 -28.51
CA THR A 4 24.50 -49.74 -27.17
C THR A 4 24.46 -48.22 -27.20
N GLN A 5 24.94 -47.58 -28.27
CA GLN A 5 24.86 -46.12 -28.43
C GLN A 5 23.42 -45.64 -28.69
N ILE A 6 22.64 -46.40 -29.46
CA ILE A 6 21.23 -46.06 -29.74
C ILE A 6 20.41 -46.17 -28.46
N LEU A 7 20.59 -47.23 -27.67
CA LEU A 7 19.89 -47.40 -26.39
C LEU A 7 20.24 -46.28 -25.40
N LEU A 8 21.52 -45.90 -25.33
CA LEU A 8 21.97 -44.80 -24.48
C LEU A 8 21.34 -43.46 -24.90
N CYS A 9 21.23 -43.19 -26.21
CA CYS A 9 20.56 -42.00 -26.72
C CYS A 9 19.08 -41.98 -26.37
N LEU A 10 18.37 -43.11 -26.50
CA LEU A 10 16.94 -43.17 -26.17
C LEU A 10 16.68 -42.96 -24.68
N VAL A 11 17.55 -43.45 -23.80
CA VAL A 11 17.43 -43.21 -22.35
C VAL A 11 17.70 -41.74 -22.02
N ILE A 12 18.68 -41.10 -22.66
CA ILE A 12 18.96 -39.66 -22.46
C ILE A 12 17.78 -38.80 -22.97
N VAL A 13 17.17 -39.17 -24.09
CA VAL A 13 15.98 -38.46 -24.62
C VAL A 13 14.78 -38.67 -23.69
N ALA A 14 14.56 -39.87 -23.15
CA ALA A 14 13.46 -40.14 -22.21
C ALA A 14 13.64 -39.41 -20.85
N LEU A 15 14.88 -39.30 -20.37
CA LEU A 15 15.22 -38.55 -19.14
C LEU A 15 15.14 -37.03 -19.35
N SER A 16 15.35 -36.53 -20.57
CA SER A 16 15.18 -35.10 -20.88
C SER A 16 13.73 -34.73 -21.18
N SER A 17 12.90 -35.64 -21.71
CA SER A 17 11.46 -35.39 -21.91
C SER A 17 10.61 -35.53 -20.64
N SER A 18 11.17 -35.97 -19.51
CA SER A 18 10.49 -35.99 -18.20
C SER A 18 10.86 -34.82 -17.29
N SER A 19 11.64 -33.85 -17.80
CA SER A 19 11.87 -32.56 -17.15
C SER A 19 11.32 -31.41 -18.01
N HIS A 20 10.03 -31.51 -18.36
CA HIS A 20 9.24 -30.32 -18.66
C HIS A 20 9.03 -29.55 -17.35
N VAL A 21 10.08 -28.80 -16.95
CA VAL A 21 9.99 -27.79 -15.92
C VAL A 21 9.15 -26.66 -16.50
N TRP A 22 7.93 -26.55 -15.99
CA TRP A 22 7.03 -25.44 -16.21
C TRP A 22 7.81 -24.14 -15.96
N SER A 23 7.83 -23.27 -16.95
CA SER A 23 8.46 -21.96 -16.86
C SER A 23 7.69 -21.08 -15.89
N ASP A 24 7.99 -21.21 -14.60
CA ASP A 24 7.61 -20.19 -13.63
C ASP A 24 8.46 -18.95 -13.86
N GLN A 25 7.75 -17.83 -13.94
CA GLN A 25 8.23 -16.52 -14.26
C GLN A 25 9.49 -16.14 -13.47
N ILE A 26 10.53 -15.84 -14.24
CA ILE A 26 11.76 -15.19 -13.82
C ILE A 26 11.41 -13.78 -13.33
N PHE A 27 11.19 -13.62 -12.02
CA PHE A 27 11.52 -12.39 -11.31
C PHE A 27 12.09 -12.76 -9.93
N PRO A 28 13.43 -12.81 -9.77
CA PRO A 28 14.07 -13.20 -8.52
C PRO A 28 13.86 -12.09 -7.47
N ALA A 29 13.09 -12.41 -6.44
CA ALA A 29 12.64 -11.48 -5.39
C ALA A 29 13.72 -11.11 -4.34
N HIS A 30 15.01 -11.12 -4.67
CA HIS A 30 16.07 -10.97 -3.67
C HIS A 30 17.05 -9.81 -3.85
N LEU A 31 16.82 -8.86 -4.75
CA LEU A 31 17.68 -7.67 -4.85
C LEU A 31 16.84 -6.40 -5.02
N VAL A 32 17.10 -5.43 -4.15
CA VAL A 32 16.65 -4.02 -4.15
C VAL A 32 15.29 -3.73 -3.50
N GLY A 33 15.37 -3.19 -2.28
CA GLY A 33 14.41 -2.21 -1.73
C GLY A 33 13.07 -2.76 -1.27
N THR A 34 12.80 -2.62 0.02
CA THR A 34 11.48 -2.85 0.62
C THR A 34 10.45 -1.85 0.07
N PHE A 35 9.96 -2.06 -1.15
CA PHE A 35 8.70 -1.48 -1.58
C PHE A 35 7.60 -2.15 -0.75
N SER A 36 6.95 -1.35 0.10
CA SER A 36 5.83 -1.75 0.95
C SER A 36 4.87 -2.71 0.26
N ARG A 37 4.80 -3.93 0.80
CA ARG A 37 4.11 -5.12 0.29
C ARG A 37 2.57 -5.06 0.45
N ASN A 38 1.94 -3.89 0.29
CA ASN A 38 0.50 -3.72 0.60
C ASN A 38 -0.42 -3.48 -0.61
N ASN A 39 0.07 -3.52 -1.85
CA ASN A 39 -0.76 -3.25 -3.05
C ASN A 39 -1.32 -4.51 -3.76
N ARG A 40 -1.27 -5.70 -3.14
CA ARG A 40 -1.77 -6.95 -3.75
C ARG A 40 -3.14 -7.42 -3.27
N GLU A 41 -3.72 -6.78 -2.27
CA GLU A 41 -5.08 -7.12 -1.84
C GLU A 41 -6.08 -6.38 -2.74
N PRO A 42 -7.08 -7.08 -3.31
CA PRO A 42 -8.11 -6.42 -4.11
C PRO A 42 -8.86 -5.41 -3.23
N LYS A 43 -9.09 -4.21 -3.78
CA LYS A 43 -9.78 -3.10 -3.10
C LYS A 43 -11.21 -3.47 -2.64
N TYR A 44 -11.79 -4.52 -3.21
CA TYR A 44 -13.17 -4.94 -2.97
C TYR A 44 -13.26 -6.43 -2.66
N LYS A 45 -14.18 -6.80 -1.77
CA LYS A 45 -14.61 -8.18 -1.55
C LYS A 45 -15.99 -8.35 -2.18
N ILE A 46 -16.18 -9.34 -3.05
CA ILE A 46 -17.51 -9.64 -3.62
C ILE A 46 -18.19 -10.71 -2.78
N GLU A 47 -19.42 -10.47 -2.35
CA GLU A 47 -20.24 -11.41 -1.60
C GLU A 47 -21.55 -11.70 -2.34
N PHE A 48 -21.70 -12.94 -2.79
CA PHE A 48 -22.91 -13.43 -3.43
C PHE A 48 -23.89 -13.92 -2.38
N LEU A 49 -25.06 -13.29 -2.32
CA LEU A 49 -26.10 -13.57 -1.35
C LEU A 49 -27.15 -14.54 -1.94
N PRO A 50 -27.64 -15.48 -1.12
CA PRO A 50 -28.72 -16.36 -1.51
C PRO A 50 -30.05 -15.60 -1.63
N GLU A 51 -31.00 -16.20 -2.34
CA GLU A 51 -32.30 -15.59 -2.68
C GLU A 51 -33.18 -15.30 -1.45
N ASP A 52 -33.00 -16.06 -0.36
CA ASP A 52 -33.74 -15.92 0.89
C ASP A 52 -33.27 -14.75 1.78
N SER A 53 -32.10 -14.17 1.50
CA SER A 53 -31.53 -13.05 2.26
C SER A 53 -30.91 -11.98 1.34
N PRO A 54 -31.72 -11.29 0.52
CA PRO A 54 -31.23 -10.28 -0.41
C PRO A 54 -30.71 -9.04 0.33
N PHE A 55 -29.67 -8.42 -0.23
CA PHE A 55 -29.22 -7.10 0.19
C PHE A 55 -30.14 -6.01 -0.34
N HIS A 56 -30.45 -5.03 0.50
CA HIS A 56 -31.26 -3.86 0.15
C HIS A 56 -30.36 -2.61 0.05
N PRO A 57 -30.19 -2.03 -1.15
CA PRO A 57 -29.30 -0.89 -1.35
C PRO A 57 -29.88 0.43 -0.81
N GLY A 58 -29.01 1.32 -0.34
CA GLY A 58 -29.34 2.73 -0.05
C GLY A 58 -29.08 3.65 -1.25
N ASP A 59 -29.44 4.94 -1.11
CA ASP A 59 -29.41 5.95 -2.21
C ASP A 59 -28.01 6.21 -2.82
N ASN A 60 -26.94 5.86 -2.10
CA ASN A 60 -25.55 6.09 -2.51
C ASN A 60 -24.95 4.97 -3.38
N LEU A 61 -25.74 3.94 -3.70
CA LEU A 61 -25.28 2.78 -4.49
C LEU A 61 -25.88 2.82 -5.91
N GLU A 62 -25.11 2.32 -6.88
CA GLU A 62 -25.55 1.97 -8.23
C GLU A 62 -25.52 0.44 -8.40
N SER A 63 -26.25 -0.11 -9.36
CA SER A 63 -26.30 -1.56 -9.58
C SER A 63 -25.78 -1.96 -10.97
N MET A 64 -25.12 -3.11 -11.03
CA MET A 64 -24.60 -3.73 -12.25
C MET A 64 -24.76 -5.25 -12.19
N VAL A 65 -24.94 -5.89 -13.34
CA VAL A 65 -25.02 -7.36 -13.43
C VAL A 65 -23.61 -7.94 -13.50
N MET A 66 -23.30 -8.89 -12.60
CA MET A 66 -22.06 -9.66 -12.61
C MET A 66 -22.34 -11.16 -12.74
N LEU A 67 -21.33 -11.91 -13.20
CA LEU A 67 -21.37 -13.37 -13.28
C LEU A 67 -20.49 -13.97 -12.19
N ASP A 68 -20.95 -15.06 -11.57
CA ASP A 68 -20.07 -15.88 -10.74
C ASP A 68 -19.14 -16.77 -11.59
N LYS A 69 -18.30 -17.58 -10.94
CA LYS A 69 -17.41 -18.53 -11.60
C LYS A 69 -18.11 -19.62 -12.40
N HIS A 70 -19.41 -19.84 -12.18
CA HIS A 70 -20.23 -20.83 -12.87
C HIS A 70 -21.10 -20.19 -13.97
N GLY A 71 -21.06 -18.87 -14.15
CA GLY A 71 -21.89 -18.14 -15.11
C GLY A 71 -23.28 -17.77 -14.59
N ASN A 72 -23.57 -17.95 -13.29
CA ASN A 72 -24.82 -17.49 -12.68
C ASN A 72 -24.84 -15.97 -12.62
N ARG A 73 -26.00 -15.36 -12.93
CA ARG A 73 -26.19 -13.90 -12.96
C ARG A 73 -26.56 -13.37 -11.58
N PHE A 74 -25.92 -12.28 -11.18
CA PHE A 74 -26.21 -11.56 -9.94
C PHE A 74 -26.36 -10.06 -10.19
N LEU A 75 -27.25 -9.41 -9.44
CA LEU A 75 -27.37 -7.96 -9.40
C LEU A 75 -26.53 -7.44 -8.22
N CYS A 76 -25.45 -6.74 -8.53
CA CYS A 76 -24.47 -6.29 -7.57
C CYS A 76 -24.50 -4.78 -7.38
N TYR A 77 -24.30 -4.33 -6.14
CA TYR A 77 -24.42 -2.92 -5.78
C TYR A 77 -23.05 -2.31 -5.48
N LEU A 78 -22.66 -1.33 -6.30
CA LEU A 78 -21.39 -0.61 -6.21
C LEU A 78 -21.64 0.80 -5.62
N PRO A 79 -20.68 1.38 -4.87
CA PRO A 79 -20.74 2.79 -4.50
C PRO A 79 -20.70 3.70 -5.73
N LYS A 80 -21.56 4.73 -5.78
CA LYS A 80 -21.47 5.77 -6.82
C LYS A 80 -20.15 6.50 -6.69
N GLU A 81 -19.46 6.74 -7.81
CA GLU A 81 -18.29 7.62 -7.82
C GLU A 81 -18.72 9.04 -7.39
N GLU A 82 -18.24 9.51 -6.24
CA GLU A 82 -18.34 10.92 -5.92
C GLU A 82 -17.49 11.69 -6.94
N LYS A 83 -18.14 12.49 -7.80
CA LYS A 83 -17.43 13.49 -8.60
C LYS A 83 -16.58 14.30 -7.63
N ALA A 84 -15.26 14.30 -7.81
CA ALA A 84 -14.31 15.01 -6.98
C ALA A 84 -14.88 16.39 -6.65
N THR A 85 -15.47 16.52 -5.47
CA THR A 85 -15.99 17.81 -5.03
C THR A 85 -14.73 18.60 -4.80
N SER A 86 -14.53 19.59 -5.66
CA SER A 86 -13.45 20.55 -5.66
C SER A 86 -13.40 21.23 -4.30
N GLY A 87 -12.71 20.59 -3.36
CA GLY A 87 -12.53 21.00 -1.97
C GLY A 87 -11.29 20.36 -1.34
N TRP A 88 -10.57 19.51 -2.07
CA TRP A 88 -9.19 19.17 -1.75
C TRP A 88 -8.27 20.21 -2.40
N THR A 89 -8.31 21.43 -1.89
CA THR A 89 -7.13 22.30 -2.02
C THR A 89 -6.08 21.75 -1.07
N SER A 90 -5.18 20.93 -1.60
CA SER A 90 -3.85 20.67 -1.01
C SER A 90 -3.11 21.99 -0.95
N SER A 91 -3.42 22.79 0.05
CA SER A 91 -2.67 23.96 0.43
C SER A 91 -2.91 24.13 1.91
N GLN A 92 -1.81 24.23 2.64
CA GLN A 92 -1.71 24.42 4.09
C GLN A 92 -1.64 23.13 4.93
N GLN A 93 -0.47 22.48 4.91
CA GLN A 93 -0.07 21.50 5.94
C GLN A 93 0.17 22.12 7.34
N ASN A 94 -0.13 23.41 7.55
CA ASN A 94 -0.08 24.05 8.88
C ASN A 94 -1.46 24.21 9.55
N ILE A 95 -2.54 23.63 9.00
CA ILE A 95 -3.84 23.65 9.67
C ILE A 95 -4.09 22.29 10.32
N SER A 96 -4.27 22.30 11.65
CA SER A 96 -5.01 21.27 12.39
C SER A 96 -6.36 21.06 11.69
N THR A 97 -6.47 20.09 10.80
CA THR A 97 -7.68 19.87 10.00
C THR A 97 -8.82 19.41 10.91
N VAL A 98 -9.92 20.12 10.79
CA VAL A 98 -11.15 19.95 11.57
C VAL A 98 -11.91 18.76 11.00
N MET A 99 -11.91 17.62 11.71
CA MET A 99 -12.92 16.58 11.46
C MET A 99 -14.22 17.01 12.17
N MET A 100 -15.25 17.36 11.41
CA MET A 100 -16.58 17.63 11.98
C MET A 100 -17.28 16.30 12.28
N GLU A 101 -17.02 15.74 13.44
CA GLU A 101 -17.93 14.79 14.06
C GLU A 101 -18.34 15.38 15.42
N THR A 102 -19.53 15.99 15.44
CA THR A 102 -20.19 16.51 16.65
C THR A 102 -19.45 17.64 17.39
N GLN A 103 -19.50 18.87 16.85
CA GLN A 103 -19.30 20.17 17.55
C GLN A 103 -18.08 20.37 18.49
N GLN A 104 -17.14 19.44 18.62
CA GLN A 104 -15.93 19.66 19.40
C GLN A 104 -14.75 19.88 18.46
N LEU A 105 -14.33 21.15 18.37
CA LEU A 105 -13.11 21.56 17.69
C LEU A 105 -11.89 20.94 18.40
N VAL A 106 -11.59 19.67 18.13
CA VAL A 106 -10.38 19.04 18.65
C VAL A 106 -9.22 19.52 17.80
N LYS A 107 -8.45 20.49 18.32
CA LYS A 107 -7.20 20.92 17.69
C LYS A 107 -6.26 19.71 17.60
N LEU A 108 -6.10 19.18 16.39
CA LEU A 108 -5.11 18.13 16.13
C LEU A 108 -3.71 18.66 16.43
N LYS A 109 -2.90 17.83 17.10
CA LYS A 109 -1.50 18.13 17.38
C LYS A 109 -0.71 18.19 16.08
N THR A 110 0.25 19.09 16.00
CA THR A 110 1.15 19.17 14.84
C THR A 110 2.06 17.94 14.77
N PRO A 111 2.64 17.62 13.60
CA PRO A 111 3.63 16.54 13.49
C PRO A 111 4.78 16.68 14.52
N ASP A 112 5.33 17.87 14.69
CA ASP A 112 6.42 18.12 15.66
C ASP A 112 5.98 17.96 17.12
N GLU A 113 4.73 18.29 17.46
CA GLU A 113 4.15 18.04 18.79
C GLU A 113 3.97 16.53 19.05
N LEU A 114 3.63 15.75 18.03
CA LEU A 114 3.50 14.30 18.13
C LEU A 114 4.86 13.60 18.28
N LEU A 115 5.94 14.20 17.79
CA LEU A 115 7.29 13.68 17.89
C LEU A 115 8.02 14.05 19.20
N GLN A 116 7.48 14.96 20.02
CA GLN A 116 8.09 15.36 21.29
C GLN A 116 8.51 14.20 22.21
N PRO A 117 7.76 13.08 22.33
CA PRO A 117 8.20 11.94 23.14
C PRO A 117 9.53 11.31 22.68
N LEU A 118 9.98 11.54 21.44
CA LEU A 118 11.28 11.07 20.94
C LEU A 118 12.46 11.90 21.48
N SER A 119 12.22 13.07 22.08
CA SER A 119 13.28 13.92 22.62
C SER A 119 13.93 13.34 23.88
N GLU A 120 13.25 12.40 24.56
CA GLU A 120 13.72 11.78 25.81
C GLU A 120 14.84 10.75 25.60
N LYS A 121 14.80 10.02 24.48
CA LYS A 121 15.69 8.87 24.22
C LYS A 121 16.16 8.87 22.78
N CYS A 122 17.44 8.56 22.59
CA CYS A 122 17.98 8.32 21.27
C CYS A 122 17.63 6.91 20.77
N LEU A 123 17.42 6.79 19.46
CA LEU A 123 17.14 5.53 18.77
C LEU A 123 18.43 4.98 18.17
N PHE A 124 18.67 3.69 18.33
CA PHE A 124 19.86 3.02 17.81
C PHE A 124 19.48 2.00 16.74
N ARG A 125 20.33 1.86 15.72
CA ARG A 125 20.25 0.80 14.73
C ARG A 125 21.63 0.36 14.28
N GLN A 126 21.89 -0.93 14.39
CA GLN A 126 23.09 -1.56 13.86
C GLN A 126 22.81 -2.09 12.44
N GLU A 127 23.70 -1.79 11.51
CA GLU A 127 23.64 -2.24 10.11
C GLU A 127 25.05 -2.62 9.64
N GLY A 128 25.34 -3.92 9.68
CA GLY A 128 26.67 -4.43 9.34
C GLY A 128 27.76 -3.86 10.26
N TRP A 129 28.80 -3.29 9.66
CA TRP A 129 29.93 -2.68 10.38
C TRP A 129 29.55 -1.41 11.16
N TRP A 130 28.52 -0.69 10.71
CA TRP A 130 28.16 0.60 11.28
C TRP A 130 26.97 0.50 12.23
N SER A 131 27.03 1.25 13.32
CA SER A 131 25.91 1.56 14.20
C SER A 131 25.50 3.02 13.99
N TYR A 132 24.20 3.28 14.05
CA TYR A 132 23.62 4.60 13.90
C TYR A 132 22.85 4.97 15.15
N GLU A 133 23.04 6.19 15.62
CA GLU A 133 22.32 6.81 16.72
C GLU A 133 21.59 8.04 16.20
N PHE A 134 20.29 8.06 16.38
CA PHE A 134 19.43 9.20 16.08
C PHE A 134 18.89 9.80 17.38
N CYS A 135 19.20 11.08 17.61
CA CYS A 135 18.66 11.86 18.71
C CYS A 135 17.77 12.99 18.15
N HIS A 136 16.47 12.91 18.42
CA HIS A 136 15.48 13.86 17.90
C HIS A 136 15.83 15.31 18.24
N GLN A 137 15.80 16.19 17.22
CA GLN A 137 16.20 17.61 17.27
C GLN A 137 17.61 17.88 17.84
N LYS A 138 18.49 16.88 17.81
CA LYS A 138 19.89 17.02 18.24
C LYS A 138 20.82 16.68 17.09
N TYR A 139 21.06 15.40 16.86
CA TYR A 139 22.01 14.96 15.86
C TYR A 139 21.70 13.54 15.35
N VAL A 140 22.30 13.21 14.22
CA VAL A 140 22.43 11.84 13.71
C VAL A 140 23.91 11.50 13.69
N ARG A 141 24.26 10.39 14.33
CA ARG A 141 25.63 9.91 14.47
C ARG A 141 25.77 8.50 13.91
N GLN A 142 26.85 8.27 13.18
CA GLN A 142 27.34 6.98 12.75
C GLN A 142 28.58 6.63 13.59
N LEU A 143 28.68 5.40 14.07
CA LEU A 143 29.76 4.96 14.92
C LEU A 143 30.08 3.47 14.69
N HIS A 144 31.33 3.08 14.89
CA HIS A 144 31.75 1.69 14.91
C HIS A 144 32.25 1.33 16.32
N VAL A 145 31.78 0.21 16.85
CA VAL A 145 32.07 -0.27 18.21
C VAL A 145 32.73 -1.64 18.16
N GLU A 146 33.85 -1.79 18.85
CA GLU A 146 34.53 -3.08 19.09
C GLU A 146 34.11 -3.70 20.45
N ASP A 147 34.61 -4.91 20.74
CA ASP A 147 34.13 -5.83 21.80
C ASP A 147 33.97 -5.22 23.22
N GLU A 148 34.64 -4.11 23.54
CA GLU A 148 34.60 -3.47 24.87
C GLU A 148 33.75 -2.18 24.90
N ASN A 149 32.73 -2.04 24.04
CA ASN A 149 31.97 -0.80 23.86
C ASN A 149 32.84 0.41 23.51
N LYS A 150 34.06 0.17 23.01
CA LYS A 150 34.98 1.22 22.59
C LYS A 150 34.57 1.71 21.22
N ILE A 151 34.23 3.00 21.13
CA ILE A 151 33.98 3.66 19.86
C ILE A 151 35.34 3.85 19.16
N VAL A 152 35.53 3.16 18.04
CA VAL A 152 36.78 3.23 17.25
C VAL A 152 36.68 4.26 16.14
N GLN A 153 35.50 4.44 15.58
CA GLN A 153 35.22 5.43 14.56
C GLN A 153 33.89 6.12 14.87
N GLU A 154 33.85 7.44 14.66
CA GLU A 154 32.68 8.27 14.90
C GLU A 154 32.58 9.33 13.80
N PHE A 155 31.39 9.44 13.21
CA PHE A 155 31.03 10.46 12.24
C PHE A 155 29.66 11.03 12.57
N PHE A 156 29.53 12.35 12.59
CA PHE A 156 28.24 13.00 12.62
C PHE A 156 27.71 13.08 11.19
N LEU A 157 26.52 12.54 10.95
CA LEU A 157 25.84 12.67 9.65
C LEU A 157 25.14 14.01 9.54
N GLY A 158 24.80 14.63 10.67
CA GLY A 158 24.31 16.01 10.74
C GLY A 158 23.78 16.38 12.12
N THR A 159 23.63 17.67 12.36
CA THR A 159 22.93 18.29 13.48
C THR A 159 21.61 18.89 13.00
N PHE A 160 20.58 18.89 13.85
CA PHE A 160 19.25 19.35 13.46
C PHE A 160 19.29 20.81 12.99
N ASP A 161 18.75 21.06 11.80
CA ASP A 161 18.73 22.38 11.16
C ASP A 161 17.27 22.81 10.95
N PRO A 162 16.74 23.70 11.82
CA PRO A 162 15.35 24.13 11.74
C PRO A 162 15.05 24.95 10.48
N GLU A 163 16.01 25.72 9.98
CA GLU A 163 15.84 26.56 8.79
C GLU A 163 15.81 25.70 7.52
N ALA A 164 16.75 24.76 7.39
CA ALA A 164 16.76 23.80 6.29
C ALA A 164 15.53 22.89 6.32
N THR A 165 15.07 22.48 7.51
CA THR A 165 13.83 21.71 7.69
C THR A 165 12.61 22.50 7.20
N ALA A 166 12.49 23.77 7.58
CA ALA A 166 11.38 24.61 7.15
C ALA A 166 11.39 24.82 5.63
N ALA A 167 12.55 25.11 5.03
CA ALA A 167 12.70 25.28 3.59
C ALA A 167 12.38 24.00 2.79
N PHE A 168 12.80 22.84 3.31
CA PHE A 168 12.50 21.53 2.71
C PHE A 168 11.00 21.25 2.73
N ASN A 169 10.35 21.44 3.88
CA ASN A 169 8.91 21.19 4.02
C ASN A 169 8.07 22.14 3.16
N GLN A 170 8.50 23.39 2.95
CA GLN A 170 7.88 24.30 1.99
C GLN A 170 8.02 23.80 0.55
N THR A 171 9.23 23.43 0.13
CA THR A 171 9.50 22.92 -1.22
C THR A 171 8.69 21.66 -1.55
N VAL A 172 8.59 20.74 -0.59
CA VAL A 172 7.77 19.53 -0.71
C VAL A 172 6.29 19.86 -0.82
N SER A 173 5.80 20.83 -0.04
CA SER A 173 4.40 21.27 -0.12
C SER A 173 4.04 21.91 -1.46
N ASP A 174 4.98 22.62 -2.10
CA ASP A 174 4.79 23.23 -3.41
C ASP A 174 4.86 22.19 -4.55
N ALA A 175 5.68 21.14 -4.39
CA ALA A 175 5.88 20.10 -5.38
C ALA A 175 4.85 18.95 -5.32
N SER A 176 4.18 18.75 -4.18
CA SER A 176 3.27 17.61 -3.97
C SER A 176 1.83 17.92 -4.39
N THR A 177 1.51 17.64 -5.66
CA THR A 177 0.13 17.41 -6.11
C THR A 177 -0.40 16.04 -5.70
N ASP A 178 0.49 15.13 -5.33
CA ASP A 178 0.19 13.73 -5.06
C ASP A 178 0.17 13.45 -3.55
N ALA A 179 -0.91 12.85 -3.06
CA ALA A 179 -1.12 12.47 -1.65
C ALA A 179 -0.18 11.34 -1.18
N SER A 180 0.94 11.10 -1.89
CA SER A 180 1.86 10.01 -1.66
C SER A 180 2.88 10.25 -0.54
N GLN A 181 3.03 11.49 -0.05
CA GLN A 181 3.95 11.78 1.06
C GLN A 181 3.25 11.67 2.42
N ARG A 182 3.17 10.45 2.94
CA ARG A 182 2.67 10.14 4.31
C ARG A 182 3.78 10.16 5.38
N TYR A 183 4.79 11.02 5.21
CA TYR A 183 5.88 11.17 6.17
C TYR A 183 6.15 12.64 6.49
N HIS A 184 6.65 12.89 7.70
CA HIS A 184 7.17 14.20 8.12
C HIS A 184 8.69 14.20 7.97
N SER A 185 9.30 15.31 7.57
CA SER A 185 10.75 15.35 7.35
C SER A 185 11.44 16.38 8.22
N HIS A 186 12.59 15.99 8.77
CA HIS A 186 13.57 16.89 9.40
C HIS A 186 14.90 16.79 8.67
N VAL A 187 15.54 17.94 8.44
CA VAL A 187 16.84 18.03 7.80
C VAL A 187 17.93 18.25 8.85
N TYR A 188 19.00 17.47 8.73
CA TYR A 188 20.18 17.55 9.59
C TYR A 188 21.39 17.85 8.70
N THR A 189 22.05 18.98 8.96
CA THR A 189 23.16 19.50 8.16
C THR A 189 24.43 19.59 9.00
N ASN A 190 25.53 20.11 8.45
CA ASN A 190 26.77 20.37 9.19
C ASN A 190 27.37 19.13 9.88
N GLY A 191 27.27 17.96 9.24
CA GLY A 191 27.94 16.74 9.68
C GLY A 191 29.45 16.78 9.49
N THR A 192 30.14 15.73 9.92
CA THR A 192 31.58 15.57 9.72
C THR A 192 31.92 15.67 8.23
N THR A 193 32.94 16.47 7.90
CA THR A 193 33.41 16.69 6.53
C THR A 193 33.66 15.37 5.80
N CYS A 194 33.07 15.23 4.62
CA CYS A 194 33.25 14.10 3.73
C CYS A 194 34.67 14.11 3.16
N ASP A 195 35.38 13.00 3.31
CA ASP A 195 36.71 12.76 2.77
C ASP A 195 36.73 12.70 1.24
N LEU A 196 35.63 12.25 0.63
CA LEU A 196 35.50 12.12 -0.83
C LEU A 196 35.08 13.42 -1.52
N THR A 197 34.22 14.23 -0.90
CA THR A 197 33.65 15.44 -1.53
C THR A 197 34.12 16.75 -0.92
N GLY A 198 34.76 16.72 0.25
CA GLY A 198 35.16 17.91 1.02
C GLY A 198 33.99 18.69 1.63
N SER A 199 32.74 18.28 1.39
CA SER A 199 31.53 18.94 1.92
C SER A 199 31.06 18.27 3.23
N PRO A 200 30.39 18.98 4.14
CA PRO A 200 29.81 18.37 5.34
C PRO A 200 28.76 17.32 4.96
N ARG A 201 28.70 16.22 5.72
CA ARG A 201 27.63 15.23 5.60
C ARG A 201 26.28 15.87 5.93
N GLU A 202 25.22 15.35 5.30
CA GLU A 202 23.84 15.75 5.58
C GLU A 202 22.92 14.53 5.56
N VAL A 203 21.82 14.60 6.31
CA VAL A 203 20.82 13.53 6.37
C VAL A 203 19.41 14.08 6.48
N GLU A 204 18.53 13.49 5.67
CA GLU A 204 17.08 13.67 5.76
C GLU A 204 16.50 12.59 6.70
N VAL A 205 15.85 13.00 7.78
CA VAL A 205 15.15 12.10 8.70
C VAL A 205 13.67 12.09 8.37
N ARG A 206 13.16 10.94 7.92
CA ARG A 206 11.76 10.73 7.52
C ARG A 206 10.99 10.01 8.61
N PHE A 207 9.97 10.66 9.16
CA PHE A 207 9.10 10.08 10.18
C PHE A 207 7.83 9.51 9.57
N VAL A 208 7.59 8.21 9.78
CA VAL A 208 6.41 7.50 9.29
C VAL A 208 5.57 6.97 10.46
N CYS A 209 4.26 6.89 10.28
CA CYS A 209 3.40 6.18 11.22
C CYS A 209 3.67 4.66 11.14
N ALA A 210 3.82 4.04 12.30
CA ALA A 210 3.69 2.59 12.47
C ALA A 210 3.10 2.26 13.84
N GLU A 211 2.28 1.22 13.93
CA GLU A 211 1.67 0.78 15.20
C GLU A 211 2.68 0.20 16.20
N THR A 212 3.91 -0.06 15.76
CA THR A 212 5.00 -0.59 16.58
C THR A 212 5.77 0.52 17.29
N ARG A 213 6.68 0.14 18.21
CA ARG A 213 7.51 1.11 18.95
C ARG A 213 8.34 1.99 18.02
N ALA A 214 8.70 3.17 18.52
CA ALA A 214 9.60 4.06 17.79
C ALA A 214 10.97 3.42 17.59
N MET A 215 11.44 3.36 16.35
CA MET A 215 12.77 2.87 16.00
C MET A 215 13.20 3.39 14.61
N VAL A 216 14.51 3.45 14.40
CA VAL A 216 15.07 3.63 13.05
C VAL A 216 14.79 2.34 12.27
N THR A 217 14.14 2.43 11.12
CA THR A 217 13.80 1.27 10.27
C THR A 217 14.75 1.10 9.11
N SER A 218 15.26 2.20 8.56
CA SER A 218 16.21 2.19 7.45
C SER A 218 17.21 3.34 7.55
N ILE A 219 18.39 3.11 7.00
CA ILE A 219 19.40 4.13 6.71
C ILE A 219 19.91 3.85 5.30
N THR A 220 19.98 4.86 4.45
CA THR A 220 20.39 4.70 3.05
C THR A 220 21.22 5.91 2.64
N GLU A 221 22.34 5.66 1.98
CA GLU A 221 23.14 6.70 1.35
C GLU A 221 22.56 6.98 -0.05
N LEU A 222 21.92 8.15 -0.21
CA LEU A 222 21.26 8.55 -1.46
C LEU A 222 22.29 8.96 -2.52
N SER A 223 23.38 9.56 -2.07
CA SER A 223 24.57 9.89 -2.85
C SER A 223 25.74 10.04 -1.86
N THR A 224 26.97 10.14 -2.36
CA THR A 224 28.18 10.21 -1.52
C THR A 224 28.02 11.23 -0.38
N CYS A 225 28.04 10.75 0.87
CA CYS A 225 27.92 11.54 2.10
C CYS A 225 26.56 12.25 2.32
N LYS A 226 25.52 11.87 1.56
CA LYS A 226 24.13 12.33 1.75
C LYS A 226 23.22 11.15 2.07
N TYR A 227 22.52 11.22 3.19
CA TYR A 227 21.78 10.07 3.73
C TYR A 227 20.27 10.34 3.85
N ALA A 228 19.49 9.28 3.89
CA ALA A 228 18.11 9.28 4.32
C ALA A 228 17.92 8.22 5.43
N LEU A 229 17.36 8.65 6.56
CA LEU A 229 17.10 7.83 7.73
C LEU A 229 15.60 7.79 7.98
N THR A 230 14.99 6.60 8.01
CA THR A 230 13.57 6.46 8.29
C THR A 230 13.36 6.09 9.75
N VAL A 231 12.53 6.86 10.44
CA VAL A 231 12.08 6.59 11.81
C VAL A 231 10.60 6.30 11.76
N GLN A 232 10.20 5.12 12.23
CA GLN A 232 8.79 4.88 12.47
C GLN A 232 8.41 5.34 13.88
N CYS A 233 7.22 5.90 14.05
CA CYS A 233 6.74 6.37 15.34
C CYS A 233 5.21 6.15 15.52
N PRO A 234 4.76 5.52 16.62
CA PRO A 234 3.34 5.24 16.84
C PRO A 234 2.52 6.47 17.20
N THR A 235 3.15 7.55 17.67
CA THR A 235 2.43 8.79 18.00
C THR A 235 1.88 9.48 16.77
N LEU A 236 2.57 9.36 15.62
CA LEU A 236 2.14 9.93 14.34
C LEU A 236 0.84 9.30 13.83
N CYS A 237 0.56 8.05 14.15
CA CYS A 237 -0.65 7.35 13.71
C CYS A 237 -1.96 7.97 14.24
N LYS A 238 -1.87 8.84 15.25
CA LYS A 238 -3.01 9.60 15.78
C LYS A 238 -3.40 10.78 14.88
N HIS A 239 -2.59 11.11 13.88
CA HIS A 239 -2.85 12.19 12.94
C HIS A 239 -3.33 11.65 11.58
N PRO A 240 -4.43 12.17 11.01
CA PRO A 240 -4.93 11.75 9.71
C PRO A 240 -3.89 11.83 8.58
N LEU A 241 -2.98 12.82 8.61
CA LEU A 241 -1.91 12.97 7.59
C LEU A 241 -0.95 11.77 7.50
N PHE A 242 -0.79 10.97 8.56
CA PHE A 242 0.15 9.83 8.58
C PHE A 242 -0.56 8.48 8.56
N GLN A 243 -1.89 8.45 8.66
CA GLN A 243 -2.61 7.19 8.55
C GLN A 243 -2.43 6.63 7.14
N LEU A 244 -1.94 5.40 7.06
CA LEU A 244 -2.05 4.62 5.84
C LEU A 244 -3.55 4.57 5.52
N GLU A 245 -3.95 4.91 4.29
CA GLU A 245 -5.22 4.42 3.79
C GLU A 245 -5.16 2.91 3.91
N LYS A 246 -5.79 2.38 4.96
CA LYS A 246 -6.14 0.97 4.95
C LYS A 246 -6.97 0.83 3.68
N PRO A 247 -6.65 -0.11 2.77
CA PRO A 247 -7.56 -0.38 1.67
C PRO A 247 -8.92 -0.62 2.32
N VAL A 248 -9.86 0.32 2.13
CA VAL A 248 -11.21 0.15 2.61
C VAL A 248 -11.73 -1.00 1.77
N SER A 249 -11.71 -2.20 2.33
CA SER A 249 -12.33 -3.36 1.70
C SER A 249 -13.82 -3.08 1.69
N HIS A 250 -14.30 -2.54 0.58
CA HIS A 250 -15.73 -2.41 0.36
C HIS A 250 -16.25 -3.81 0.01
N THR A 251 -17.25 -4.26 0.72
CA THR A 251 -17.98 -5.47 0.32
C THR A 251 -19.01 -5.08 -0.73
N ILE A 252 -18.88 -5.62 -1.93
CA ILE A 252 -19.89 -5.52 -2.98
C ILE A 252 -20.87 -6.68 -2.76
N HIS A 253 -22.09 -6.34 -2.35
CA HIS A 253 -23.16 -7.32 -2.16
C HIS A 253 -23.87 -7.58 -3.50
N CYS A 254 -24.10 -8.86 -3.79
CA CYS A 254 -24.65 -9.34 -5.06
C CYS A 254 -25.87 -10.24 -4.79
N ASN A 255 -27.06 -9.84 -5.19
CA ASN A 255 -28.27 -10.65 -5.08
C ASN A 255 -28.40 -11.60 -6.28
N ALA A 256 -28.84 -12.83 -6.07
CA ALA A 256 -29.12 -13.76 -7.16
C ALA A 256 -30.22 -13.20 -8.08
N ILE A 257 -30.02 -13.30 -9.40
CA ILE A 257 -31.07 -13.02 -10.39
C ILE A 257 -31.69 -14.36 -10.78
N PRO A 258 -33.01 -14.55 -10.61
CA PRO A 258 -33.69 -15.75 -11.10
C PRO A 258 -33.41 -15.96 -12.59
N VAL A 259 -33.07 -17.18 -12.98
CA VAL A 259 -33.06 -17.55 -14.39
C VAL A 259 -34.52 -17.59 -14.81
N GLU A 260 -34.99 -16.59 -15.55
CA GLU A 260 -36.28 -16.71 -16.23
C GLU A 260 -36.14 -17.90 -17.20
N GLU A 261 -36.76 -19.03 -16.86
CA GLU A 261 -36.99 -20.11 -17.82
C GLU A 261 -37.69 -19.46 -19.01
N ASP A 262 -37.03 -19.45 -20.17
CA ASP A 262 -37.53 -18.79 -21.38
C ASP A 262 -39.03 -19.03 -21.50
N ALA A 263 -39.81 -17.95 -21.39
CA ALA A 263 -41.23 -17.87 -21.74
C ALA A 263 -41.46 -18.06 -23.26
N THR A 264 -40.60 -18.86 -23.89
CA THR A 264 -40.54 -19.20 -25.31
C THR A 264 -40.64 -20.70 -25.55
N ARG A 265 -41.15 -21.48 -24.58
CA ARG A 265 -41.81 -22.76 -24.92
C ARG A 265 -43.29 -22.63 -25.25
N ASN A 266 -43.85 -21.41 -25.17
CA ASN A 266 -45.13 -21.11 -25.82
C ASN A 266 -44.88 -20.80 -27.30
N LYS A 267 -44.60 -21.82 -28.12
CA LYS A 267 -44.88 -21.74 -29.58
C LYS A 267 -44.88 -23.04 -30.37
N GLU A 268 -44.56 -24.22 -29.81
CA GLU A 268 -44.53 -25.44 -30.65
C GLU A 268 -45.50 -26.57 -30.29
N GLU A 269 -46.40 -26.43 -29.30
CA GLU A 269 -47.45 -27.45 -29.10
C GLU A 269 -48.90 -26.96 -29.11
N GLN A 270 -49.15 -25.65 -29.15
CA GLN A 270 -50.53 -25.14 -29.33
C GLN A 270 -50.96 -24.96 -30.79
N ALA A 271 -50.23 -25.57 -31.73
CA ALA A 271 -50.65 -25.69 -33.14
C ALA A 271 -51.39 -27.01 -33.44
N VAL A 272 -51.65 -27.84 -32.43
CA VAL A 272 -52.35 -29.12 -32.59
C VAL A 272 -53.54 -29.19 -31.64
N ASP A 273 -54.52 -28.29 -31.79
CA ASP A 273 -55.95 -28.63 -31.64
C ASP A 273 -56.81 -27.47 -32.16
N GLU A 274 -56.74 -27.22 -33.46
CA GLU A 274 -57.75 -26.42 -34.16
C GLU A 274 -58.30 -27.24 -35.33
N SER A 275 -59.41 -27.95 -35.10
CA SER A 275 -60.33 -28.45 -36.14
C SER A 275 -61.65 -28.94 -35.50
N PRO A 276 -62.81 -28.94 -36.21
CA PRO A 276 -63.74 -27.81 -36.11
C PRO A 276 -65.16 -28.20 -35.66
N LYS A 277 -65.91 -27.16 -35.25
CA LYS A 277 -67.35 -27.16 -35.01
C LYS A 277 -68.14 -27.67 -36.22
N MET A 278 -68.97 -28.68 -36.01
CA MET A 278 -70.06 -29.04 -36.91
C MET A 278 -71.38 -28.59 -36.29
N ILE A 279 -72.00 -27.63 -36.95
CA ILE A 279 -73.40 -27.25 -36.79
C ILE A 279 -74.21 -28.32 -37.53
N ALA A 280 -75.22 -28.91 -36.89
CA ALA A 280 -76.26 -29.65 -37.58
C ALA A 280 -77.62 -29.34 -36.94
N ASP A 281 -78.47 -28.73 -37.76
CA ASP A 281 -79.91 -28.55 -37.56
C ASP A 281 -80.62 -29.87 -37.24
N SER A 282 -81.58 -29.81 -36.31
CA SER A 282 -82.94 -30.36 -36.44
C SER A 282 -83.82 -29.84 -35.29
#